data_AF-A0A930H7B4-F1
#
_entry.id   AF-A0A930H7B4-F1
#
_cell.length_a   1.000
_cell.length_b   1.000
_cell.length_c   1.000
_cell.angle_alpha   90.00
_cell.angle_beta   90.00
_cell.angle_gamma   90.00
#
_symmetry.space_group_name_H-M   'P 1'
#
loop_
_entity.id
_entity.type
_entity.pdbx_description
1 polymer ?
#
loop_
_entity_poly.entity_id
_entity_poly.type
_entity_poly.pdbx_seq_one_letter_code
_entity_poly.pdbx_strand_id
1 'polypeptide(L)' 'MESIVDRIRYLCSVKGITVAELERRMNFGNGTIRRWDDSPPAVDKFYRVAKYFGISMEELLKG' A
#
# COMPACT_ATOMS: atom_id res chain seq x y z
N MET A 1 15.76 -4.72 4.87
CA MET A 1 14.60 -5.13 4.04
C MET A 1 13.54 -4.12 4.35
N GLU A 2 13.32 -3.16 3.45
CA GLU A 2 12.12 -2.35 3.55
C GLU A 2 10.95 -3.30 3.28
N SER A 3 9.84 -3.12 3.98
CA SER A 3 8.64 -3.90 3.73
C SER A 3 7.75 -3.16 2.74
N ILE A 4 6.83 -3.89 2.09
CA ILE A 4 5.79 -3.30 1.25
C ILE A 4 5.03 -2.20 2.03
N VAL A 5 4.81 -2.42 3.32
CA VAL A 5 4.10 -1.48 4.19
C VAL A 5 4.91 -0.20 4.38
N ASP A 6 6.22 -0.28 4.58
CA ASP A 6 7.08 0.89 4.67
C ASP A 6 7.13 1.68 3.36
N ARG A 7 7.14 0.99 2.21
CA ARG A 7 7.03 1.64 0.90
C ARG A 7 5.70 2.38 0.74
N ILE A 8 4.59 1.76 1.15
CA ILE A 8 3.27 2.41 1.13
C ILE A 8 3.25 3.62 2.07
N ARG A 9 3.86 3.52 3.26
CA ARG A 9 3.97 4.65 4.20
C ARG A 9 4.76 5.80 3.59
N TYR A 10 5.86 5.52 2.90
CA TYR A 10 6.63 6.52 2.17
C TYR A 10 5.80 7.20 1.08
N LEU A 11 5.13 6.43 0.23
CA LEU A 11 4.25 6.97 -0.82
C LEU A 11 3.08 7.79 -0.25
N CYS A 12 2.52 7.36 0.88
CA CYS A 12 1.50 8.11 1.62
C CYS A 12 2.06 9.46 2.10
N SER A 13 3.27 9.46 2.69
CA SER A 13 3.96 10.67 3.14
C SER A 13 4.20 11.65 2.00
N VAL A 14 4.69 11.16 0.85
CA VAL A 14 4.92 11.98 -0.36
C VAL A 14 3.61 12.60 -0.88
N LYS A 15 2.49 11.87 -0.83
CA LYS A 15 1.17 12.40 -1.21
C LYS A 15 0.48 13.24 -0.13
N GLY A 16 1.02 13.33 1.08
CA GLY A 16 0.38 14.00 2.21
C GLY A 16 -0.89 13.31 2.70
N ILE A 17 -1.01 11.99 2.54
CA ILE A 17 -2.12 11.19 3.05
C ILE A 17 -1.63 10.22 4.14
N THR A 18 -2.55 9.69 4.94
CA THR A 18 -2.24 8.63 5.89
C THR A 18 -2.56 7.25 5.30
N VAL A 19 -1.95 6.20 5.83
CA VAL A 19 -2.29 4.81 5.43
C VAL A 19 -3.77 4.50 5.70
N ALA A 20 -4.32 5.00 6.81
CA ALA A 20 -5.75 4.86 7.12
C ALA A 20 -6.65 5.56 6.10
N GLU A 21 -6.23 6.73 5.61
CA GLU A 21 -6.93 7.44 4.53
C GLU A 21 -6.86 6.66 3.20
N LEU A 22 -5.69 6.09 2.87
CA LEU A 22 -5.56 5.20 1.72
C LEU A 22 -6.48 3.98 1.82
N GLU A 23 -6.52 3.34 3.00
CA GLU A 23 -7.42 2.21 3.27
C GLU A 23 -8.88 2.61 3.07
N ARG A 24 -9.31 3.77 3.58
CA ARG A 24 -10.67 4.30 3.38
C ARG A 24 -10.98 4.54 1.90
N ARG A 25 -10.07 5.18 1.16
CA ARG A 25 -10.24 5.43 -0.28
C ARG A 25 -10.35 4.16 -1.12
N MET A 26 -9.62 3.12 -0.71
CA MET A 26 -9.64 1.81 -1.38
C MET A 26 -10.73 0.88 -0.85
N ASN A 27 -11.51 1.32 0.14
CA ASN A 27 -12.51 0.55 0.85
C ASN A 27 -11.93 -0.73 1.49
N PHE A 28 -10.69 -0.63 1.97
CA PHE A 28 -10.01 -1.67 2.74
C PHE A 28 -10.43 -1.59 4.21
N GLY A 29 -10.43 -2.73 4.90
CA GLY A 29 -10.62 -2.75 6.35
C GLY A 29 -9.46 -2.03 7.05
N ASN A 30 -9.74 -1.36 8.16
CA ASN A 30 -8.72 -0.65 8.94
C ASN A 30 -7.61 -1.61 9.38
N GLY A 31 -6.35 -1.27 9.08
CA GLY A 31 -5.18 -2.08 9.36
C GLY A 31 -4.96 -3.25 8.41
N THR A 32 -5.67 -3.29 7.27
CA THR A 32 -5.41 -4.28 6.20
C THR A 32 -3.99 -4.14 5.67
N ILE A 33 -3.56 -2.91 5.35
CA ILE A 33 -2.22 -2.65 4.81
C ILE A 33 -1.16 -3.00 5.86
N ARG A 34 -1.38 -2.68 7.14
CA ARG A 34 -0.44 -3.03 8.20
C ARG A 34 -0.20 -4.54 8.29
N ARG A 35 -1.21 -5.36 7.99
CA ARG A 35 -1.07 -6.83 7.98
C ARG A 35 -0.38 -7.37 6.73
N TRP A 36 -0.04 -6.53 5.75
CA TRP A 36 0.65 -6.99 4.53
C TRP A 36 2.08 -7.47 4.79
N ASP A 37 2.68 -7.06 5.90
CA ASP A 37 3.96 -7.59 6.37
C ASP A 37 3.84 -9.04 6.85
N ASP A 38 2.75 -9.38 7.55
CA ASP A 38 2.51 -10.72 8.09
C ASP A 38 1.78 -11.64 7.09
N SER A 39 0.92 -11.06 6.25
CA SER A 39 0.01 -11.78 5.36
C SER A 39 -0.02 -11.08 4.00
N PRO A 40 0.50 -11.71 2.94
CA PRO A 40 0.61 -11.05 1.65
C PRO A 40 -0.77 -10.64 1.11
N PRO A 41 -0.88 -9.45 0.51
CA PRO A 41 -2.13 -8.98 -0.07
C PRO A 41 -2.60 -9.84 -1.24
N ALA A 42 -3.90 -9.82 -1.48
CA ALA A 42 -4.43 -10.26 -2.77
C ALA A 42 -3.92 -9.35 -3.90
N VAL A 43 -3.62 -9.95 -5.04
CA VAL A 43 -3.11 -9.25 -6.24
C VAL A 43 -4.01 -8.07 -6.63
N ASP A 44 -5.32 -8.21 -6.52
CA ASP A 44 -6.28 -7.11 -6.79
C ASP A 44 -6.06 -5.90 -5.88
N LYS A 45 -5.90 -6.12 -4.57
CA LYS A 45 -5.65 -5.04 -3.61
C LYS A 45 -4.31 -4.36 -3.88
N PHE A 46 -3.29 -5.17 -4.18
CA PHE A 46 -1.96 -4.68 -4.49
C PHE A 46 -1.96 -3.82 -5.76
N TYR A 47 -2.63 -4.30 -6.82
CA TYR A 47 -2.80 -3.57 -8.07
C TYR A 47 -3.54 -2.24 -7.87
N ARG A 48 -4.61 -2.23 -7.06
CA ARG A 48 -5.36 -1.00 -6.72
C ARG A 48 -4.46 0.06 -6.06
N VAL A 49 -3.62 -0.35 -5.11
CA VAL A 49 -2.67 0.54 -4.45
C VAL A 49 -1.62 1.06 -5.43
N ALA A 50 -1.01 0.19 -6.23
CA ALA A 50 -0.04 0.58 -7.23
C ALA A 50 -0.64 1.59 -8.24
N LYS A 51 -1.85 1.30 -8.73
CA LYS A 51 -2.61 2.18 -9.64
C LYS A 51 -2.94 3.54 -9.01
N TYR A 52 -3.26 3.59 -7.72
CA TYR A 52 -3.54 4.85 -7.02
C TYR A 52 -2.31 5.76 -6.90
N PHE A 53 -1.13 5.16 -6.74
CA PHE A 53 0.14 5.87 -6.72
C PHE A 53 0.73 6.10 -8.11
N GLY A 54 0.16 5.47 -9.15
CA GLY A 54 0.64 5.60 -10.53
C GLY A 54 1.95 4.86 -10.78
N ILE A 55 2.27 3.85 -9.96
CA ILE A 55 3.47 3.03 -10.08
C ILE A 55 3.10 1.60 -10.48
N SER A 56 4.08 0.81 -10.94
CA SER A 56 3.87 -0.60 -11.22
C SER A 56 3.86 -1.42 -9.92
N MET A 57 3.27 -2.62 -9.97
CA MET A 57 3.30 -3.56 -8.85
C MET A 57 4.74 -3.96 -8.49
N GLU A 58 5.62 -4.09 -9.48
CA GLU A 58 7.03 -4.40 -9.26
C GLU A 58 7.75 -3.27 -8.51
N GLU A 59 7.48 -2.01 -8.85
CA GLU A 59 8.05 -0.85 -8.16
C GLU A 59 7.56 -0.73 -6.71
N LEU A 60 6.36 -1.26 -6.43
CA LEU A 60 5.82 -1.35 -5.06
C LEU A 60 6.44 -2.53 -4.29
N LEU A 61 6.88 -3.58 -4.97
CA LEU A 61 7.44 -4.81 -4.39
C LEU A 61 8.96 -4.78 -4.20
N LYS A 62 9.71 -4.08 -5.07
CA LYS A 62 11.18 -4.04 -5.10
C LYS A 62 11.82 -3.09 -4.07
N GLY A 63 11.02 -2.44 -3.21
CA GLY A 63 11.50 -1.61 -2.10
C GLY A 63 11.91 -2.47 -0.92
#